data_AF-A0A6L6BQ98-F1
#
_entry.id   AF-A0A6L6BQ98-F1
#
_cell.length_a   1.000
_cell.length_b   1.000
_cell.length_c   1.000
_cell.angle_alpha   90.00
_cell.angle_beta   90.00
_cell.angle_gamma   90.00
#
_symmetry.space_group_name_H-M   'P 1'
#
loop_
_entity.id
_entity.type
_entity.pdbx_description
1 polymer ?
#
loop_
_entity_poly.entity_id
_entity_poly.type
_entity_poly.pdbx_seq_one_letter_code
_entity_poly.pdbx_strand_id
1 'polypeptide(L)' 'QFTRPADFRGWEVPDILRSGNHAQIDRWRLAQALHRTLAQRNDLIEARKGLSNDELALLEEFPALPYP' A
#
# COMPACT_ATOMS: atom_id res chain seq x y z
N GLN A 1 -6.71 -2.37 9.02
CA GLN A 1 -5.90 -2.93 10.12
C GLN A 1 -6.08 -4.44 10.05
N PHE A 2 -5.00 -5.22 9.90
CA PHE A 2 -5.08 -6.69 9.79
C PHE A 2 -4.95 -7.31 11.18
N THR A 3 -5.83 -8.24 11.50
CA THR A 3 -5.84 -9.00 12.75
C THR A 3 -5.93 -10.48 12.42
N ARG A 4 -5.47 -11.35 13.34
CA ARG A 4 -5.55 -12.81 13.17
C ARG A 4 -7.01 -13.23 12.96
N PRO A 5 -7.32 -14.23 12.11
CA PRO A 5 -6.44 -15.28 11.55
C PRO A 5 -5.69 -14.88 10.25
N ALA A 6 -4.69 -15.68 9.88
CA ALA A 6 -3.85 -15.45 8.69
C ALA A 6 -4.58 -15.68 7.35
N ASP A 7 -5.76 -16.30 7.42
CA ASP A 7 -6.73 -16.44 6.35
C ASP A 7 -8.07 -15.91 6.87
N PHE A 8 -8.52 -14.80 6.31
CA PHE A 8 -9.87 -14.32 6.53
C PHE A 8 -10.58 -14.38 5.18
N ARG A 9 -11.71 -15.08 5.07
CA ARG A 9 -12.53 -15.15 3.83
C ARG A 9 -11.80 -15.55 2.53
N GLY A 10 -10.75 -16.38 2.60
CA GLY A 10 -9.98 -16.83 1.43
C GLY A 10 -8.88 -15.87 0.96
N TRP A 11 -8.55 -14.89 1.80
CA TRP A 11 -7.52 -13.88 1.52
C TRP A 11 -6.25 -14.21 2.28
N GLU A 12 -5.18 -14.52 1.54
CA GLU A 12 -3.85 -14.71 2.12
C GLU A 12 -3.22 -13.36 2.46
N VAL A 13 -2.70 -13.27 3.68
CA VAL A 13 -1.89 -12.13 4.11
C VAL A 13 -0.61 -12.06 3.26
N PRO A 14 -0.29 -10.91 2.63
CA PRO A 14 0.92 -10.74 1.83
C PRO A 14 2.18 -11.19 2.56
N ASP A 15 3.09 -11.84 1.84
CA ASP A 15 4.36 -12.33 2.40
C ASP A 15 5.20 -11.19 3.02
N ILE A 16 5.07 -9.97 2.48
CA ILE A 16 5.69 -8.76 3.05
C ILE A 16 5.25 -8.55 4.51
N LEU A 17 3.97 -8.77 4.83
CA LEU A 17 3.44 -8.67 6.19
C LEU A 17 3.77 -9.90 7.05
N ARG A 18 4.08 -11.05 6.45
CA ARG A 18 4.53 -12.27 7.14
C ARG A 18 6.03 -12.30 7.45
N SER A 19 6.84 -11.59 6.67
CA SER A 19 8.31 -11.59 6.77
C SER A 19 8.87 -10.94 8.04
N GLY A 20 8.06 -10.16 8.76
CA GLY A 20 8.49 -9.42 9.96
C GLY A 20 9.44 -8.25 9.68
N ASN A 21 9.66 -7.87 8.41
CA ASN A 21 10.52 -6.74 8.08
C ASN A 21 9.74 -5.42 8.19
N HIS A 22 9.84 -4.75 9.34
CA HIS A 22 9.13 -3.51 9.64
C HIS A 22 9.35 -2.42 8.59
N ALA A 23 10.58 -2.27 8.07
CA ALA A 23 10.88 -1.25 7.05
C ALA A 23 10.18 -1.50 5.72
N GLN A 24 10.04 -2.77 5.31
CA GLN A 24 9.26 -3.13 4.11
C GLN A 24 7.76 -2.96 4.36
N ILE A 25 7.28 -3.30 5.56
CA ILE A 25 5.87 -3.13 5.93
C ILE A 25 5.48 -1.65 5.89
N ASP A 26 6.32 -0.75 6.39
CA ASP A 26 6.04 0.68 6.38
C ASP A 26 6.04 1.25 4.95
N ARG A 27 6.97 0.82 4.10
CA ARG A 27 6.98 1.15 2.67
C ARG A 27 5.71 0.65 1.94
N TRP A 28 5.33 -0.59 2.18
CA TRP A 28 4.11 -1.17 1.63
C TRP A 28 2.86 -0.42 2.09
N ARG A 29 2.77 -0.07 3.38
CA ARG A 29 1.65 0.72 3.93
C ARG A 29 1.57 2.10 3.28
N LEU A 30 2.71 2.75 3.04
CA LEU A 30 2.77 4.04 2.37
C LEU A 30 2.28 3.92 0.92
N ALA A 31 2.76 2.95 0.16
CA ALA A 31 2.31 2.70 -1.20
C ALA A 31 0.80 2.43 -1.26
N GLN A 32 0.27 1.61 -0.35
CA GLN A 32 -1.18 1.35 -0.26
C GLN A 32 -1.99 2.61 0.08
N ALA A 33 -1.49 3.47 0.98
CA ALA A 33 -2.14 4.75 1.27
C ALA A 33 -2.15 5.67 0.04
N LEU A 34 -1.07 5.70 -0.73
CA LEU A 34 -0.98 6.46 -1.98
C LEU A 34 -1.96 5.92 -3.03
N HIS A 35 -2.01 4.60 -3.23
CA HIS A 35 -2.99 3.97 -4.13
C HIS A 35 -4.44 4.30 -3.76
N ARG A 36 -4.79 4.24 -2.46
CA ARG A 36 -6.14 4.61 -1.99
C ARG A 36 -6.42 6.10 -2.21
N THR A 37 -5.42 6.95 -1.99
CA THR A 37 -5.53 8.38 -2.27
C THR A 37 -5.74 8.60 -3.76
N LEU A 38 -4.97 7.98 -4.65
CA LEU A 38 -5.14 8.10 -6.10
C LEU A 38 -6.52 7.60 -6.57
N ALA A 39 -7.00 6.49 -6.01
CA ALA A 39 -8.27 5.88 -6.40
C ALA A 39 -9.51 6.66 -5.91
N GLN A 40 -9.48 7.20 -4.69
CA GLN A 40 -10.64 7.87 -4.08
C GLN A 40 -10.55 9.39 -4.07
N ARG A 41 -9.34 9.93 -4.02
CA ARG A 41 -9.03 11.34 -3.76
C ARG A 41 -7.83 11.82 -4.56
N ASN A 42 -7.89 11.68 -5.88
CA ASN A 42 -6.84 12.21 -6.75
C ASN A 42 -6.64 13.72 -6.55
N ASP A 43 -7.70 14.43 -6.11
CA ASP A 43 -7.72 15.85 -5.76
C ASP A 43 -6.61 16.23 -4.77
N LEU A 44 -6.30 15.36 -3.81
CA LEU A 44 -5.25 15.61 -2.82
C LEU A 44 -3.84 15.55 -3.41
N ILE A 45 -3.62 14.65 -4.36
CA ILE A 45 -2.35 14.53 -5.05
C ILE A 45 -2.16 15.72 -5.98
N GLU A 46 -3.20 16.12 -6.71
CA GLU A 46 -3.18 17.32 -7.55
C GLU A 46 -2.93 18.58 -6.73
N ALA A 47 -3.60 18.74 -5.58
CA ALA A 47 -3.40 19.87 -4.67
C ALA A 47 -1.97 19.95 -4.12
N ARG A 48 -1.29 18.81 -3.94
CA ARG A 48 0.09 18.72 -3.49
C ARG A 48 1.12 18.94 -4.62
N LYS A 49 0.67 19.21 -5.84
CA LYS A 49 1.48 19.33 -7.08
C LYS A 49 2.09 18.00 -7.56
N GLY A 50 1.45 16.88 -7.25
CA GLY A 50 1.86 15.56 -7.70
C GLY A 50 2.61 14.74 -6.66
N LEU A 51 3.16 13.62 -7.12
CA LEU A 51 3.92 12.66 -6.32
C LEU A 51 5.41 12.95 -6.41
N SER A 52 6.12 12.74 -5.31
CA SER A 52 7.58 12.79 -5.24
C SER A 52 8.18 11.56 -5.94
N ASN A 53 9.44 11.65 -6.38
CA ASN A 53 10.13 10.51 -7.02
C ASN A 53 10.18 9.27 -6.13
N ASP A 54 10.35 9.44 -4.82
CA ASP A 54 10.32 8.32 -3.86
C ASP A 54 8.93 7.68 -3.78
N GLU A 55 7.87 8.48 -3.86
CA GLU A 55 6.48 8.00 -3.85
C GLU A 55 6.17 7.25 -5.15
N LEU A 56 6.68 7.71 -6.29
CA LEU A 56 6.59 7.02 -7.58
C LEU A 56 7.32 5.67 -7.55
N ALA A 57 8.56 5.64 -7.03
CA ALA A 57 9.33 4.42 -6.88
C ALA A 57 8.60 3.40 -5.98
N LEU A 58 7.94 3.86 -4.91
CA LEU A 58 7.11 3.00 -4.05
C LEU A 58 5.88 2.45 -4.77
N LEU A 59 5.24 3.23 -5.62
CA LEU A 59 4.09 2.76 -6.42
C LEU A 59 4.51 1.73 -7.47
N GLU A 60 5.73 1.83 -7.99
CA GLU A 60 6.34 0.88 -8.91
C GLU A 60 6.79 -0.40 -8.20
N GLU A 61 7.43 -0.27 -7.03
CA GLU A 61 7.87 -1.39 -6.18
C GLU A 61 6.66 -2.19 -5.62
N PHE A 62 5.57 -1.49 -5.29
CA PHE A 62 4.36 -2.10 -4.73
C PHE A 62 3.14 -1.76 -5.61
N PRO A 63 2.85 -2.58 -6.63
CA PRO A 63 1.66 -2.38 -7.46
C PRO A 63 0.39 -2.47 -6.61
N ALA A 64 -0.70 -1.85 -7.11
CA ALA A 64 -2.02 -1.95 -6.48
C ALA A 64 -2.47 -3.41 -6.50
N LEU A 65 -2.18 -4.13 -5.42
CA LEU A 65 -2.65 -5.49 -5.26
C LEU A 65 -4.18 -5.42 -5.13
N PRO A 66 -4.93 -6.20 -5.94
CA PRO A 66 -6.38 -6.30 -5.81
C PRO A 66 -6.69 -7.14 -4.57
N TYR A 67 -6.42 -6.59 -3.39
CA TYR A 67 -6.98 -7.08 -2.14
C TYR A 67 -8.27 -6.29 -1.87
N PRO A 68 -9.34 -6.96 -1.43
CA PRO A 68 -10.62 -6.33 -1.13
C PRO A 68 -10.56 -5.40 0.08
#